data_AF-A0AAD9V2D7-F1
#
_entry.id   AF-A0AAD9V2D7-F1
#
_cell.length_a   1.000
_cell.length_b   1.000
_cell.length_c   1.000
_cell.angle_alpha   90.00
_cell.angle_beta   90.00
_cell.angle_gamma   90.00
#
_symmetry.space_group_name_H-M   'P 1'
#
loop_
_entity.id
_entity.type
_entity.pdbx_description
1 polymer ?
#
loop_
_entity_poly.entity_id
_entity_poly.type
_entity_poly.pdbx_seq_one_letter_code
_entity_poly.pdbx_strand_id
1 'polypeptide(L)'
;MMYALSKLNRQNEQTWVNLQKRLNEVQFSYKKLFPNSDVHEFLKNKAVSVGSCEGYFIPSLLTTTAFLLASKGARVQTLTHNQPLNIFTILVGYPGTGKPSAIQHAA
;
A
#
# COMPACT_ATOMS: atom_id res chain seq x y z
N MET A 1 18.78 -14.22 0.58
CA MET A 1 17.36 -14.17 0.19
C MET A 1 17.14 -13.05 -0.82
N MET A 2 17.65 -13.20 -2.06
CA MET A 2 17.76 -12.11 -3.06
C MET A 2 17.18 -12.48 -4.44
N TYR A 3 16.42 -13.59 -4.52
CA TYR A 3 15.93 -14.14 -5.79
C TYR A 3 14.52 -13.68 -6.18
N ALA A 4 13.76 -13.05 -5.28
CA ALA A 4 12.40 -12.58 -5.56
C ALA A 4 12.38 -11.16 -6.17
N LEU A 5 13.26 -10.27 -5.70
CA LEU A 5 13.36 -8.88 -6.18
C LEU A 5 13.79 -8.79 -7.66
N SER A 6 14.64 -9.71 -8.11
CA SER A 6 15.19 -9.71 -9.48
C SER A 6 14.18 -10.13 -10.56
N LYS A 7 13.08 -10.79 -10.20
CA LYS A 7 12.05 -11.22 -11.18
C LYS A 7 11.12 -10.10 -11.64
N LEU A 8 10.86 -9.09 -10.80
CA LEU A 8 10.08 -7.92 -11.20
C LEU A 8 10.85 -7.08 -12.23
N ASN A 9 12.16 -6.96 -12.08
CA ASN A 9 13.00 -6.15 -12.96
C ASN A 9 13.20 -6.73 -14.39
N ARG A 10 12.70 -7.94 -14.67
CA ARG A 10 12.76 -8.60 -16.00
C ARG A 10 11.42 -8.56 -16.75
N GLN A 11 10.39 -7.92 -16.21
CA GLN A 11 9.11 -7.80 -16.88
C GLN A 11 9.22 -6.82 -18.07
N ASN A 12 8.59 -7.17 -19.19
CA ASN A 12 8.50 -6.32 -20.37
C ASN A 12 7.94 -4.94 -19.97
N GLU A 13 8.50 -3.87 -20.53
CA GLU A 13 8.03 -2.49 -20.31
C GLU A 13 6.53 -2.34 -20.58
N GLN A 14 6.00 -3.04 -21.59
CA GLN A 14 4.57 -3.10 -21.87
C GLN A 14 3.75 -3.69 -20.71
N THR A 15 4.29 -4.65 -19.96
CA THR A 15 3.63 -5.20 -18.76
C THR A 15 3.51 -4.13 -17.68
N TRP A 16 4.57 -3.35 -17.47
CA TRP A 16 4.57 -2.24 -16.52
C TRP A 16 3.60 -1.14 -16.90
N VAL A 17 3.58 -0.76 -18.18
CA VAL A 17 2.61 0.22 -18.72
C VAL A 17 1.17 -0.29 -18.54
N ASN A 18 0.91 -1.56 -18.85
CA ASN A 18 -0.42 -2.16 -18.68
C ASN A 18 -0.84 -2.23 -17.21
N LEU A 19 0.09 -2.56 -16.30
CA LEU A 19 -0.16 -2.54 -14.86
C LEU A 19 -0.46 -1.11 -14.40
N GLN A 20 0.35 -0.13 -14.78
CA GLN A 20 0.12 1.27 -14.42
C GLN A 20 -1.21 1.78 -14.96
N LYS A 21 -1.57 1.43 -16.20
CA LYS A 21 -2.88 1.78 -16.78
C LYS A 21 -4.03 1.19 -15.97
N ARG A 22 -3.97 -0.09 -15.64
CA ARG A 22 -4.96 -0.75 -14.77
C ARG A 22 -5.03 -0.13 -13.38
N LEU A 23 -3.88 0.19 -12.78
CA LEU A 23 -3.83 0.83 -11.45
C LEU A 23 -4.38 2.27 -11.49
N ASN A 24 -4.15 3.02 -12.57
CA ASN A 24 -4.70 4.37 -12.75
C ASN A 24 -6.22 4.33 -13.01
N GLU A 25 -6.70 3.33 -13.75
CA GLU A 25 -8.12 3.09 -14.03
C GLU A 25 -8.89 2.64 -12.77
N VAL A 26 -8.22 1.96 -11.84
CA VAL A 26 -8.77 1.58 -10.53
C VAL A 26 -8.71 2.80 -9.59
N GLN A 27 -9.66 3.71 -9.76
CA GLN A 27 -9.96 4.71 -8.74
C GLN A 27 -10.62 4.03 -7.54
N PHE A 28 -9.81 3.62 -6.57
CA PHE A 28 -10.30 2.99 -5.36
C PHE A 28 -10.84 4.04 -4.37
N SER A 29 -12.11 3.93 -4.00
CA SER A 29 -12.71 4.80 -2.99
C SER A 29 -12.35 4.32 -1.59
N TYR A 30 -11.38 4.99 -0.94
CA TYR A 30 -10.93 4.68 0.42
C TYR A 30 -12.04 4.76 1.48
N LYS A 31 -13.11 5.51 1.21
CA LYS A 31 -14.32 5.55 2.05
C LYS A 31 -14.89 4.16 2.32
N LYS A 32 -14.78 3.24 1.36
CA LYS A 32 -15.33 1.88 1.48
C LYS A 32 -14.53 0.97 2.42
N LEU A 33 -13.32 1.35 2.82
CA LEU A 33 -12.50 0.56 3.74
C LEU A 33 -12.92 0.71 5.20
N PHE A 34 -13.61 1.80 5.52
CA PHE A 34 -13.97 2.15 6.89
C PHE A 34 -15.48 2.10 7.04
N PRO A 35 -16.02 1.29 7.97
CA PRO A 35 -17.45 1.28 8.24
C PRO A 35 -17.98 2.63 8.75
N ASN A 36 -17.11 3.41 9.40
CA ASN A 36 -17.43 4.71 9.97
C ASN A 36 -16.84 5.84 9.10
N SER A 37 -17.69 6.77 8.67
CA SER A 37 -17.32 7.96 7.89
C SER A 37 -16.31 8.87 8.60
N ASP A 38 -16.42 8.99 9.92
CA ASP A 38 -15.60 9.90 10.73
C ASP A 38 -14.14 9.45 10.75
N VAL A 39 -13.90 8.14 10.71
CA VAL A 39 -12.55 7.57 10.62
C VAL A 39 -11.91 7.92 9.29
N HIS A 40 -12.67 7.79 8.19
CA HIS A 40 -12.16 8.18 6.87
C HIS A 40 -11.86 9.67 6.81
N GLU A 41 -12.76 10.53 7.33
CA GLU A 41 -12.55 11.98 7.35
C GLU A 41 -11.35 12.39 8.21
N PHE A 42 -11.18 11.77 9.38
CA PHE A 42 -9.99 11.94 10.20
C PHE A 42 -8.71 11.59 9.44
N LEU A 43 -8.66 10.44 8.78
CA LEU A 43 -7.49 10.00 8.02
C LEU A 43 -7.20 10.91 6.83
N LYS A 44 -8.23 11.40 6.14
CA LYS A 44 -8.10 12.39 5.08
C LYS A 44 -7.46 13.68 5.60
N ASN A 45 -8.00 14.24 6.68
CA ASN A 45 -7.49 15.47 7.29
C ASN A 45 -6.07 15.28 7.79
N LYS A 46 -5.76 14.11 8.37
CA LYS A 46 -4.41 13.77 8.80
C LYS A 46 -3.43 13.70 7.64
N ALA A 47 -3.81 13.07 6.52
CA ALA A 47 -2.98 12.99 5.32
C ALA A 47 -2.59 14.39 4.81
N VAL A 48 -3.56 15.32 4.74
CA VAL A 48 -3.30 16.71 4.35
C VAL A 48 -2.37 17.41 5.34
N SER A 49 -2.59 17.22 6.65
CA SER A 49 -1.76 17.86 7.69
C SER A 49 -0.29 17.47 7.65
N VAL A 50 0.05 16.30 7.11
CA VAL A 50 1.43 15.82 6.96
C VAL A 50 1.99 16.02 5.55
N GLY A 51 1.30 16.80 4.70
CA GLY A 51 1.72 17.05 3.32
C GLY A 51 1.61 15.84 2.39
N SER A 52 0.73 14.88 2.72
CA SER A 52 0.47 13.69 1.93
C SER A 52 -0.94 13.72 1.31
N CYS A 53 -1.36 12.63 0.67
CA CYS A 53 -2.73 12.45 0.18
C CYS A 53 -3.29 11.09 0.63
N GLU A 54 -4.60 10.91 0.56
CA GLU A 54 -5.27 9.66 0.94
C GLU A 54 -4.65 8.43 0.27
N GLY A 55 -4.29 8.56 -1.02
CA GLY A 55 -3.71 7.49 -1.82
C GLY A 55 -2.30 7.04 -1.41
N TYR A 56 -1.56 7.86 -0.67
CA TYR A 56 -0.28 7.47 -0.07
C TYR A 56 -0.44 7.13 1.41
N PHE A 57 -1.21 7.95 2.14
CA PHE A 57 -1.32 7.87 3.59
C PHE A 57 -2.06 6.62 4.06
N ILE A 58 -3.21 6.30 3.46
CA ILE A 58 -4.04 5.17 3.89
C ILE A 58 -3.35 3.83 3.59
N PRO A 59 -2.83 3.58 2.38
CA PRO A 59 -2.06 2.36 2.12
C PRO A 59 -0.82 2.22 3.00
N SER A 60 -0.08 3.31 3.24
CA SER A 60 1.08 3.29 4.15
C SER A 60 0.66 2.90 5.56
N LEU A 61 -0.39 3.51 6.12
CA LEU A 61 -0.90 3.16 7.44
C LEU A 61 -1.30 1.69 7.54
N LEU A 62 -2.03 1.16 6.55
CA LEU A 62 -2.45 -0.23 6.52
C LEU A 62 -1.26 -1.19 6.43
N THR A 63 -0.27 -0.90 5.59
CA THR A 63 0.92 -1.72 5.43
C THR A 63 1.83 -1.67 6.66
N THR A 64 2.06 -0.51 7.27
CA THR A 64 2.84 -0.40 8.51
C THR A 64 2.14 -1.15 9.64
N THR A 65 0.82 -1.03 9.76
CA THR A 65 0.04 -1.78 10.77
C THR A 65 0.15 -3.29 10.54
N ALA A 66 0.00 -3.74 9.29
CA ALA A 66 0.16 -5.13 8.91
C ALA A 66 1.55 -5.68 9.24
N PHE A 67 2.60 -4.92 8.91
CA PHE A 67 3.98 -5.28 9.21
C PHE A 67 4.24 -5.41 10.70
N LEU A 68 3.76 -4.45 11.51
CA LEU A 68 3.92 -4.49 12.97
C LEU A 68 3.19 -5.69 13.59
N LEU A 69 1.98 -5.99 13.11
CA LEU A 69 1.22 -7.15 13.54
C LEU A 69 1.92 -8.46 13.15
N ALA A 70 2.37 -8.58 11.89
CA ALA A 70 3.12 -9.73 11.41
C ALA A 70 4.43 -9.94 12.19
N SER A 71 5.14 -8.86 12.52
CA SER A 71 6.36 -8.90 13.34
C SER A 71 6.11 -9.42 14.76
N LYS A 72 4.88 -9.29 15.27
CA LYS A 72 4.44 -9.86 16.54
C LYS A 72 3.81 -11.26 16.41
N GLY A 73 3.93 -11.89 15.23
CA GLY A 73 3.37 -13.22 14.97
C GLY A 73 1.85 -13.23 14.78
N ALA A 74 1.21 -12.09 14.53
CA ALA A 74 -0.21 -12.05 14.20
C ALA A 74 -0.48 -12.77 12.88
N ARG A 75 -1.61 -13.48 12.82
CA ARG A 75 -2.01 -14.28 11.68
C ARG A 75 -3.50 -14.08 11.41
N VAL A 76 -3.88 -14.16 10.13
CA VAL A 76 -5.28 -14.16 9.71
C VAL A 76 -5.76 -15.61 9.72
N GLN A 77 -6.72 -15.90 10.60
CA GLN A 77 -7.43 -17.17 10.58
C GLN A 77 -8.60 -17.05 9.62
N THR A 78 -8.51 -17.73 8.49
CA THR A 78 -9.66 -18.00 7.62
C THR A 78 -10.29 -19.33 8.03
N LEU A 79 -11.49 -19.64 7.51
CA LEU A 79 -12.24 -20.85 7.87
C LEU A 79 -11.40 -22.14 7.77
N THR A 80 -10.43 -22.19 6.86
CA THR A 80 -9.64 -23.40 6.58
C THR A 80 -8.13 -23.21 6.74
N HIS A 81 -7.63 -21.98 6.88
CA HIS A 81 -6.20 -21.71 6.90
C HIS A 81 -5.79 -20.63 7.90
N ASN A 82 -4.59 -20.80 8.46
CA ASN A 82 -3.95 -19.80 9.30
C ASN A 82 -2.81 -19.11 8.53
N GLN A 83 -3.10 -17.96 7.93
CA GLN A 83 -2.20 -17.27 7.00
C GLN A 83 -1.39 -16.15 7.70
N PRO A 84 -0.10 -15.99 7.41
CA PRO A 84 0.66 -14.84 7.87
C PRO A 84 0.08 -13.55 7.28
N LEU A 85 0.14 -12.46 8.05
CA LEU A 85 -0.46 -11.18 7.70
C LEU A 85 0.48 -10.40 6.75
N ASN A 86 0.52 -10.80 5.48
CA ASN A 86 1.41 -10.22 4.47
C ASN A 86 0.67 -9.22 3.57
N ILE A 87 0.65 -7.95 3.96
CA ILE A 87 0.14 -6.85 3.12
C ILE A 87 1.35 -6.11 2.52
N PHE A 88 1.35 -5.93 1.20
CA PHE A 88 2.35 -5.15 0.48
C PHE A 88 1.70 -3.90 -0.13
N THR A 89 2.31 -2.73 0.07
CA THR A 89 1.95 -1.50 -0.66
C THR A 89 2.95 -1.26 -1.78
N ILE A 90 2.45 -0.98 -2.98
CA ILE A 90 3.25 -0.64 -4.15
C ILE A 90 2.95 0.82 -4.51
N LEU A 91 3.96 1.69 -4.43
CA LEU A 91 3.83 3.09 -4.84
C LEU A 91 4.20 3.26 -6.32
N VAL A 92 3.26 3.73 -7.14
CA VAL A 92 3.44 3.97 -8.57
C VAL A 92 3.28 5.45 -8.88
N GLY A 93 4.16 6.03 -9.70
CA GLY A 93 4.14 7.45 -10.05
C GLY A 93 5.36 7.84 -10.89
N TYR A 94 5.30 9.02 -11.52
CA TYR A 94 6.37 9.54 -12.40
C TYR A 94 7.70 9.70 -11.65
N PRO A 95 8.88 9.55 -12.28
CA PRO A 95 10.16 9.86 -11.64
C PRO A 95 10.17 11.24 -10.98
N GLY A 96 10.77 11.37 -9.79
CA GLY A 96 10.79 12.63 -9.03
C GLY A 96 9.58 12.89 -8.10
N THR A 97 8.53 12.07 -8.12
CA THR A 97 7.35 12.25 -7.24
C THR A 97 7.56 11.80 -5.77
N GLY A 98 8.80 11.69 -5.30
CA GLY A 98 9.10 11.39 -3.90
C GLY A 98 8.81 9.95 -3.43
N LYS A 99 8.54 8.98 -4.33
CA LYS A 99 8.29 7.56 -3.95
C LYS A 99 9.38 6.96 -3.04
N PRO A 100 10.69 7.15 -3.29
CA PRO A 100 11.72 6.62 -2.40
C PRO A 100 11.65 7.24 -1.00
N SER A 101 11.40 8.56 -0.92
CA SER A 101 11.21 9.26 0.35
C SER A 101 9.97 8.76 1.10
N ALA A 102 8.86 8.53 0.40
CA ALA A 102 7.65 7.95 0.99
C ALA A 102 7.90 6.55 1.58
N ILE A 103 8.71 5.71 0.91
CA ILE A 103 9.11 4.39 1.43
C ILE A 103 10.00 4.53 2.67
N GLN A 104 11.00 5.42 2.63
CA GLN A 104 11.95 5.63 3.74
C GLN A 104 11.29 6.16 5.01
N HIS A 105 10.27 7.01 4.89
CA HIS A 105 9.61 7.63 6.04
C HIS A 105 8.36 6.87 6.50
N ALA A 106 7.89 5.88 5.74
CA ALA A 106 6.76 5.01 6.12
C ALA A 106 7.22 3.70 6.79
N ALA A 107 8.50 3.35 6.68
CA ALA A 107 9.13 2.18 7.30
C ALA A 107 9.77 2.52 8.65
#